data_AF-A0A645FZ79-F1
#
_entry.id   AF-A0A645FZ79-F1
#
_cell.length_a   1.000
_cell.length_b   1.000
_cell.length_c   1.000
_cell.angle_alpha   90.00
_cell.angle_beta   90.00
_cell.angle_gamma   90.00
#
_symmetry.space_group_name_H-M   'P 1'
#
loop_
_entity.id
_entity.type
_entity.pdbx_description
1 polymer ?
#
loop_
_entity_poly.entity_id
_entity_poly.type
_entity_poly.pdbx_seq_one_letter_code
_entity_poly.pdbx_strand_id
1 'polypeptide(L)'
;MKQFNETGAFGCGGDDVRYTANASRDGGFGIFQLTDPKPLAQHLWSWKENCAEGVRQLAAAQRYAELWMEKQRQEMLDEGFEVPVPPVTYGGVTFAEGSGRRIEHAVALKRYNGASSGNFCVWDSATKQWRLNPKNNLGFNYVERVCNEVPQE
;
A
#
# COMPACT_ATOMS: atom_id res chain seq x y z
N MET A 1 -7.25 -20.38 -28.42
CA MET A 1 -8.51 -20.16 -27.65
C MET A 1 -8.53 -18.68 -27.31
N LYS A 2 -9.38 -17.87 -27.96
CA LYS A 2 -9.50 -16.44 -27.62
C LYS A 2 -10.27 -16.37 -26.30
N GLN A 3 -9.71 -15.71 -25.28
CA GLN A 3 -10.45 -15.48 -24.04
C GLN A 3 -11.57 -14.46 -24.32
N PHE A 4 -12.66 -14.56 -23.56
CA PHE A 4 -13.98 -14.00 -23.83
C PHE A 4 -14.04 -12.49 -24.20
N ASN A 5 -12.97 -11.71 -24.03
CA ASN A 5 -12.99 -10.24 -24.06
C ASN A 5 -11.87 -9.57 -24.90
N GLU A 6 -11.30 -10.25 -25.90
CA GLU A 6 -10.20 -9.70 -26.72
C GLU A 6 -10.63 -8.71 -27.84
N THR A 7 -11.90 -8.30 -27.90
CA THR A 7 -12.40 -7.34 -28.91
C THR A 7 -13.09 -6.15 -28.24
N GLY A 8 -12.46 -4.97 -28.28
CA GLY A 8 -13.01 -3.73 -27.76
C GLY A 8 -11.95 -2.64 -27.60
N ALA A 9 -12.36 -1.37 -27.54
CA ALA A 9 -11.46 -0.28 -27.18
C ALA A 9 -11.15 -0.38 -25.67
N PHE A 10 -9.87 -0.48 -25.31
CA PHE A 10 -9.41 -0.51 -23.92
C PHE A 10 -9.64 0.86 -23.25
N GLY A 11 -10.84 1.09 -22.72
CA GLY A 11 -11.24 2.33 -22.06
C GLY A 11 -12.03 2.09 -20.77
N CYS A 12 -12.01 3.07 -19.87
CA CYS A 12 -12.67 3.06 -18.56
C CYS A 12 -14.08 3.71 -18.58
N GLY A 13 -14.84 3.49 -19.65
CA GLY A 13 -16.20 4.05 -19.82
C GLY A 13 -17.29 3.13 -19.27
N GLY A 14 -18.32 3.71 -18.65
CA GLY A 14 -19.48 2.96 -18.12
C GLY A 14 -20.47 2.45 -19.19
N ASP A 15 -20.19 2.73 -20.46
CA ASP A 15 -21.13 2.52 -21.57
C ASP A 15 -21.13 1.07 -22.08
N ASP A 16 -20.11 0.26 -21.77
CA ASP A 16 -20.10 -1.17 -22.10
C ASP A 16 -19.34 -2.03 -21.07
N VAL A 17 -20.01 -2.33 -19.96
CA VAL A 17 -19.49 -3.13 -18.84
C VAL A 17 -18.99 -4.54 -19.27
N ARG A 18 -19.43 -5.06 -20.43
CA ARG A 18 -19.02 -6.39 -20.93
C ARG A 18 -17.61 -6.40 -21.50
N TYR A 19 -17.13 -5.27 -22.03
CA TYR A 19 -15.80 -5.13 -22.64
C TYR A 19 -14.93 -4.09 -21.94
N THR A 20 -15.32 -3.67 -20.74
CA THR A 20 -14.53 -2.76 -19.90
C THR A 20 -14.02 -3.53 -18.69
N ALA A 21 -12.69 -3.60 -18.55
CA ALA A 21 -12.08 -4.16 -17.35
C ALA A 21 -12.52 -3.36 -16.11
N ASN A 22 -12.70 -4.03 -14.98
CA ASN A 22 -12.94 -3.33 -13.71
C ASN A 22 -11.75 -2.41 -13.44
N ALA A 23 -11.98 -1.11 -13.52
CA ALA A 23 -10.96 -0.10 -13.43
C ALA A 23 -11.47 1.09 -12.64
N SER A 24 -10.59 1.69 -11.85
CA SER A 24 -10.85 2.93 -11.14
C SER A 24 -10.42 4.14 -11.99
N ARG A 25 -10.98 5.31 -11.67
CA ARG A 25 -10.67 6.56 -12.38
C ARG A 25 -9.21 7.01 -12.22
N ASP A 26 -8.53 6.53 -11.19
CA ASP A 26 -7.10 6.77 -10.94
C ASP A 26 -6.18 5.75 -11.63
N GLY A 27 -6.74 4.84 -12.45
CA GLY A 27 -5.98 3.97 -13.34
C GLY A 27 -5.64 2.59 -12.78
N GLY A 28 -6.18 2.23 -11.62
CA GLY A 28 -6.07 0.89 -11.04
C GLY A 28 -7.01 -0.12 -11.70
N PHE A 29 -6.57 -1.38 -11.78
CA PHE A 29 -7.35 -2.46 -12.41
C PHE A 29 -7.59 -3.66 -11.49
N GLY A 30 -8.81 -4.19 -11.54
CA GLY A 30 -9.25 -5.41 -10.85
C GLY A 30 -9.37 -5.27 -9.33
N ILE A 31 -9.48 -6.40 -8.64
CA ILE A 31 -9.75 -6.45 -7.19
C ILE A 31 -8.61 -5.81 -6.39
N PHE A 32 -7.36 -6.02 -6.81
CA PHE A 32 -6.19 -5.46 -6.15
C PHE A 32 -5.81 -4.06 -6.67
N GLN A 33 -6.60 -3.47 -7.58
CA GLN A 33 -6.38 -2.10 -8.08
C GLN A 33 -4.94 -1.88 -8.59
N LEU A 34 -4.42 -2.84 -9.36
CA LEU A 34 -3.05 -2.79 -9.89
C LEU A 34 -2.88 -1.55 -10.78
N THR A 35 -1.91 -0.70 -10.45
CA THR A 35 -1.76 0.63 -11.07
C THR A 35 -0.34 0.85 -11.60
N ASP A 36 0.67 0.72 -10.74
CA ASP A 36 2.08 0.96 -11.04
C ASP A 36 2.97 -0.15 -10.44
N PRO A 37 3.73 -0.91 -11.24
CA PRO A 37 3.86 -0.82 -12.69
C PRO A 37 2.54 -1.11 -13.41
N LYS A 38 2.39 -0.52 -14.61
CA LYS A 38 1.20 -0.71 -15.44
C LYS A 38 0.91 -2.21 -15.60
N PRO A 39 -0.30 -2.69 -15.26
CA PRO A 39 -0.62 -4.11 -15.33
C PRO A 39 -0.59 -4.65 -16.76
N LEU A 40 -0.20 -5.92 -16.89
CA LEU A 40 -0.27 -6.67 -18.15
C LEU A 40 -1.73 -6.95 -18.51
N ALA A 41 -2.04 -7.10 -19.80
CA ALA A 41 -3.40 -7.37 -20.30
C ALA A 41 -4.09 -8.54 -19.57
N GLN A 42 -3.34 -9.59 -19.21
CA GLN A 42 -3.87 -10.73 -18.46
C GLN A 42 -4.38 -10.36 -17.06
N HIS A 43 -3.76 -9.38 -16.40
CA HIS A 43 -4.17 -8.90 -15.07
C HIS A 43 -5.48 -8.09 -15.11
N LEU A 44 -5.92 -7.64 -16.30
CA LEU A 44 -7.17 -6.88 -16.46
C LEU A 44 -8.38 -7.81 -16.54
N TRP A 45 -8.20 -8.99 -17.14
CA TRP A 45 -9.30 -9.90 -17.48
C TRP A 45 -9.36 -11.15 -16.61
N SER A 46 -8.22 -11.59 -16.07
CA SER A 46 -8.17 -12.74 -15.18
C SER A 46 -8.10 -12.28 -13.73
N TRP A 47 -9.20 -12.47 -13.00
CA TRP A 47 -9.26 -12.25 -11.55
C TRP A 47 -8.17 -13.02 -10.81
N LYS A 48 -7.89 -14.27 -11.23
CA LYS A 48 -6.83 -15.09 -10.63
C LYS A 48 -5.45 -14.45 -10.81
N GLU A 49 -5.14 -13.97 -12.01
CA GLU A 49 -3.85 -13.31 -12.28
C GLU A 49 -3.76 -11.96 -11.58
N ASN A 50 -4.86 -11.19 -11.53
CA ASN A 50 -4.92 -9.92 -10.79
C ASN A 50 -4.64 -10.12 -9.29
N CYS A 51 -5.29 -11.12 -8.67
CA CYS A 51 -5.09 -11.44 -7.27
C CYS A 51 -3.69 -11.97 -7.01
N ALA A 52 -3.16 -12.85 -7.87
CA ALA A 52 -1.80 -13.38 -7.72
C ALA A 52 -0.75 -12.26 -7.77
N GLU A 53 -0.87 -11.36 -8.74
CA GLU A 53 0.03 -10.21 -8.87
C GLU A 53 -0.14 -9.22 -7.71
N GLY A 54 -1.38 -8.96 -7.28
CA GLY A 54 -1.67 -8.09 -6.15
C GLY A 54 -1.05 -8.58 -4.84
N VAL A 55 -1.19 -9.87 -4.54
CA VAL A 55 -0.53 -10.51 -3.38
C VAL A 55 1.00 -10.40 -3.50
N ARG A 56 1.56 -10.62 -4.70
CA ARG A 56 3.00 -10.50 -4.94
C ARG A 56 3.49 -9.07 -4.68
N GLN A 57 2.78 -8.05 -5.16
CA GLN A 57 3.13 -6.65 -4.95
C GLN A 57 2.98 -6.23 -3.48
N LEU A 58 1.93 -6.69 -2.80
CA LEU A 58 1.74 -6.45 -1.38
C LEU A 58 2.87 -7.08 -0.54
N ALA A 59 3.26 -8.32 -0.85
CA ALA A 59 4.40 -8.97 -0.21
C ALA A 59 5.72 -8.23 -0.47
N ALA A 60 5.92 -7.70 -1.68
CA ALA A 60 7.08 -6.87 -2.00
C ALA A 60 7.09 -5.55 -1.21
N ALA A 61 5.92 -4.91 -1.05
CA ALA A 61 5.76 -3.71 -0.22
C ALA A 61 6.04 -3.99 1.26
N GLN A 62 5.57 -5.14 1.78
CA GLN A 62 5.85 -5.60 3.13
C GLN A 62 7.35 -5.82 3.36
N ARG A 63 8.01 -6.55 2.46
CA ARG A 63 9.46 -6.77 2.54
C ARG A 63 10.24 -5.45 2.49
N TYR A 64 9.83 -4.51 1.64
CA TYR A 64 10.43 -3.18 1.61
C TYR A 64 10.25 -2.45 2.94
N ALA A 65 9.05 -2.50 3.53
CA ALA A 65 8.75 -1.85 4.79
C ALA A 65 9.58 -2.40 5.96
N GLU A 66 9.79 -3.71 6.01
CA GLU A 66 10.65 -4.36 7.01
C GLU A 66 12.10 -3.85 6.90
N LEU A 67 12.68 -3.88 5.70
CA LEU A 67 14.03 -3.38 5.47
C LEU A 67 14.15 -1.88 5.74
N TRP A 68 13.11 -1.11 5.40
CA TRP A 68 13.07 0.33 5.67
C TRP A 68 13.09 0.61 7.17
N MET A 69 12.18 0.00 7.94
CA MET A 69 12.10 0.23 9.38
C MET A 69 13.35 -0.26 10.11
N GLU A 70 13.94 -1.39 9.67
CA GLU A 70 15.24 -1.83 10.18
C GLU A 70 16.32 -0.78 9.97
N LYS A 71 16.42 -0.22 8.76
CA LYS A 71 17.37 0.87 8.46
C LYS A 71 17.14 2.09 9.35
N GLN A 72 15.88 2.47 9.58
CA GLN A 72 15.55 3.62 10.43
C GLN A 72 15.93 3.39 11.90
N ARG A 73 15.73 2.16 12.40
CA ARG A 73 16.17 1.78 13.75
C ARG A 73 17.69 1.80 13.85
N GLN A 74 18.39 1.31 12.83
CA GLN A 74 19.86 1.35 12.80
C GLN A 74 20.37 2.80 12.78
N GLU A 75 19.78 3.69 11.98
CA GLU A 75 20.13 5.12 11.96
C GLU A 75 19.96 5.77 13.35
N MET A 76 18.89 5.43 14.07
CA MET A 76 18.69 5.88 15.44
C MET A 76 19.80 5.37 16.40
N LEU A 77 20.14 4.09 16.31
CA LEU A 77 21.16 3.46 17.15
C LEU A 77 22.56 4.02 16.85
N ASP A 78 22.88 4.25 15.58
CA ASP A 78 24.15 4.84 15.14
C ASP A 78 24.32 6.28 15.67
N GLU A 79 23.22 6.98 15.92
CA GLU A 79 23.20 8.29 16.58
C GLU A 79 23.26 8.21 18.11
N GLY A 80 23.26 7.00 18.69
CA GLY A 80 23.35 6.77 20.14
C GLY A 80 22.02 6.86 20.88
N PHE A 81 20.89 6.71 20.18
CA PHE A 81 19.56 6.77 20.77
C PHE A 81 18.87 5.40 20.77
N GLU A 82 18.03 5.16 21.77
CA GLU A 82 17.17 3.97 21.87
C GLU A 82 15.74 4.41 22.17
N VAL A 83 15.08 5.01 21.18
CA VAL A 83 13.71 5.50 21.30
C VAL A 83 12.77 4.46 20.68
N PRO A 84 11.81 3.90 21.43
CA PRO A 84 10.86 2.95 20.87
C PRO A 84 9.95 3.62 19.84
N VAL A 85 9.59 2.89 18.77
CA VAL A 85 8.57 3.36 17.83
C VAL A 85 7.25 3.50 18.59
N PRO A 86 6.60 4.68 18.60
CA PRO A 86 5.37 4.86 19.35
C PRO A 86 4.22 4.06 18.71
N PRO A 87 3.31 3.47 19.51
CA PRO A 87 2.11 2.86 18.98
C PRO A 87 1.20 3.92 18.37
N VAL A 88 0.53 3.58 17.27
CA VAL A 88 -0.37 4.50 16.56
C VAL A 88 -1.67 3.79 16.20
N THR A 89 -2.80 4.50 16.29
CA THR A 89 -4.12 3.92 15.97
C THR A 89 -4.77 4.68 14.84
N TYR A 90 -5.23 3.94 13.82
CA TYR A 90 -5.99 4.47 12.70
C TYR A 90 -7.16 3.53 12.42
N GLY A 91 -8.38 4.07 12.27
CA GLY A 91 -9.59 3.26 12.04
C GLY A 91 -9.75 2.10 13.03
N GLY A 92 -9.48 2.34 14.32
CA GLY A 92 -9.52 1.32 15.38
C GLY A 92 -8.41 0.26 15.34
N VAL A 93 -7.56 0.27 14.31
CA VAL A 93 -6.41 -0.62 14.20
C VAL A 93 -5.18 0.03 14.84
N THR A 94 -4.69 -0.56 15.93
CA THR A 94 -3.44 -0.16 16.56
C THR A 94 -2.26 -0.89 15.94
N PHE A 95 -1.27 -0.11 15.50
CA PHE A 95 0.04 -0.58 15.09
C PHE A 95 1.04 -0.40 16.25
N ALA A 96 1.67 -1.47 16.71
CA ALA A 96 2.59 -1.45 17.85
C ALA A 96 3.69 -2.52 17.72
N GLU A 97 4.87 -2.23 18.28
CA GLU A 97 5.95 -3.21 18.43
C GLU A 97 5.52 -4.40 19.28
N GLY A 98 6.07 -5.59 18.98
CA GLY A 98 5.73 -6.83 19.69
C GLY A 98 4.31 -7.37 19.43
N SER A 99 3.51 -6.70 18.59
CA SER A 99 2.17 -7.16 18.22
C SER A 99 2.15 -7.82 16.84
N GLY A 100 1.05 -8.50 16.51
CA GLY A 100 0.78 -9.00 15.15
C GLY A 100 0.57 -7.87 14.12
N ARG A 101 0.42 -6.62 14.57
CA ARG A 101 0.21 -5.43 13.74
C ARG A 101 1.32 -4.43 14.02
N ARG A 102 2.51 -4.64 13.46
CA ARG A 102 3.64 -3.71 13.61
C ARG A 102 3.56 -2.51 12.67
N ILE A 103 4.36 -1.48 12.94
CA ILE A 103 4.42 -0.25 12.15
C ILE A 103 4.82 -0.48 10.69
N GLU A 104 5.58 -1.56 10.40
CA GLU A 104 5.92 -1.97 9.05
C GLU A 104 4.68 -2.19 8.18
N HIS A 105 3.58 -2.70 8.74
CA HIS A 105 2.35 -2.88 7.98
C HIS A 105 1.76 -1.55 7.51
N ALA A 106 1.85 -0.49 8.33
CA ALA A 106 1.42 0.85 7.93
C ALA A 106 2.33 1.43 6.83
N VAL A 107 3.64 1.20 6.92
CA VAL A 107 4.61 1.55 5.86
C VAL A 107 4.30 0.79 4.57
N ALA A 108 4.02 -0.51 4.66
CA ALA A 108 3.69 -1.37 3.52
C ALA A 108 2.39 -0.95 2.83
N LEU A 109 1.34 -0.69 3.61
CA LEU A 109 0.06 -0.17 3.10
C LEU A 109 0.24 1.15 2.36
N LYS A 110 1.00 2.09 2.93
CA LYS A 110 1.31 3.35 2.26
C LYS A 110 2.11 3.13 0.98
N ARG A 111 3.08 2.20 1.00
CA ARG A 111 3.94 1.89 -0.15
C ARG A 111 3.17 1.26 -1.31
N TYR A 112 2.27 0.33 -1.00
CA TYR A 112 1.40 -0.32 -1.97
C TYR A 112 0.53 0.70 -2.73
N ASN A 113 0.00 1.70 -2.02
CA ASN A 113 -0.86 2.73 -2.58
C ASN A 113 -0.10 3.96 -3.13
N GLY A 114 1.19 3.80 -3.46
CA GLY A 114 2.02 4.88 -3.98
C GLY A 114 2.42 5.90 -2.91
N ALA A 115 3.44 5.57 -2.10
CA ALA A 115 3.99 6.38 -1.01
C ALA A 115 4.68 7.68 -1.48
N SER A 116 3.95 8.56 -2.18
CA SER A 116 4.39 9.92 -2.41
C SER A 116 4.48 10.67 -1.07
N SER A 117 5.41 11.62 -0.97
CA SER A 117 5.77 12.30 0.29
C SER A 117 6.41 11.40 1.36
N GLY A 118 7.08 10.32 0.95
CA GLY A 118 7.92 9.49 1.82
C GLY A 118 7.18 8.37 2.55
N ASN A 119 7.94 7.58 3.31
CA ASN A 119 7.43 6.43 4.06
C ASN A 119 6.63 6.86 5.29
N PHE A 120 5.71 5.98 5.72
CA PHE A 120 4.76 6.27 6.80
C PHE A 120 5.45 6.61 8.12
N CYS A 121 6.55 5.92 8.45
CA CYS A 121 7.35 6.17 9.64
C CYS A 121 8.82 6.33 9.23
N VAL A 122 9.51 7.29 9.84
CA VAL A 122 10.91 7.63 9.59
C VAL A 122 11.55 8.09 10.90
N TRP A 123 12.81 7.76 11.13
CA TRP A 123 13.61 8.37 12.19
C TRP A 123 13.97 9.79 11.77
N ASP A 124 13.67 10.78 12.61
CA ASP A 124 14.03 12.17 12.34
C ASP A 124 15.31 12.54 13.10
N SER A 125 16.45 12.45 12.41
CA SER A 125 17.77 12.77 12.95
C SER A 125 17.91 14.21 13.46
N ALA A 126 17.08 15.15 13.00
CA ALA A 126 17.16 16.54 13.46
C ALA A 126 16.49 16.72 14.82
N THR A 127 15.38 16.02 15.04
CA THR A 127 14.57 16.14 16.26
C THR A 127 14.71 14.96 17.22
N LYS A 128 15.47 13.93 16.85
CA LYS A 128 15.74 12.71 17.64
C LYS A 128 14.46 12.00 18.07
N GLN A 129 13.51 11.90 17.15
CA GLN A 129 12.21 11.29 17.39
C GLN A 129 11.69 10.59 16.13
N TRP A 130 10.77 9.64 16.34
CA TRP A 130 10.02 9.04 15.24
C TRP A 130 9.02 10.05 14.66
N ARG A 131 9.11 10.27 13.35
CA ARG A 131 8.17 11.12 12.62
C ARG A 131 7.24 10.27 11.76
N LEU A 132 5.95 10.55 11.89
CA LEU A 132 4.91 9.90 11.10
C LEU A 132 4.53 10.80 9.91
N ASN A 133 4.55 10.23 8.71
CA ASN A 133 4.09 10.86 7.48
C ASN A 133 2.89 10.06 6.94
N PRO A 134 1.70 10.16 7.55
CA PRO A 134 0.55 9.34 7.14
C PRO A 134 0.03 9.74 5.74
N LYS A 135 0.16 11.02 5.39
CA LYS A 135 -0.40 11.57 4.15
C LYS A 135 0.54 11.39 2.96
N ASN A 136 -0.07 11.20 1.80
CA ASN A 136 0.61 11.28 0.50
C ASN A 136 0.63 12.73 -0.03
N ASN A 137 1.18 12.97 -1.22
CA ASN A 137 1.24 14.32 -1.83
C ASN A 137 -0.13 14.93 -2.19
N LEU A 138 -1.19 14.13 -2.18
CA LEU A 138 -2.57 14.56 -2.37
C LEU A 138 -3.32 14.77 -1.04
N GLY A 139 -2.63 14.62 0.09
CA GLY A 139 -3.22 14.77 1.43
C GLY A 139 -4.00 13.55 1.92
N PHE A 140 -3.98 12.43 1.19
CA PHE A 140 -4.69 11.20 1.56
C PHE A 140 -3.88 10.32 2.51
N ASN A 141 -4.56 9.77 3.52
CA ASN A 141 -4.04 8.77 4.44
C ASN A 141 -4.61 7.38 4.07
N TYR A 142 -3.85 6.62 3.29
CA TYR A 142 -4.29 5.29 2.85
C TYR A 142 -4.37 4.28 4.00
N VAL A 143 -3.51 4.41 5.00
CA VAL A 143 -3.53 3.51 6.16
C VAL A 143 -4.85 3.64 6.89
N GLU A 144 -5.27 4.86 7.20
CA GLU A 144 -6.56 5.12 7.84
C GLU A 144 -7.76 4.66 7.03
N ARG A 145 -7.75 4.90 5.71
CA ARG A 145 -8.83 4.41 4.83
C ARG A 145 -8.94 2.90 4.88
N VAL A 146 -7.83 2.18 4.69
CA VAL A 146 -7.83 0.70 4.74
C VAL A 146 -8.28 0.21 6.11
N CYS A 147 -7.79 0.82 7.20
CA CYS A 147 -8.17 0.43 8.55
C CYS A 147 -9.66 0.69 8.86
N ASN A 148 -10.26 1.75 8.32
CA ASN A 148 -11.70 2.02 8.49
C ASN A 148 -12.61 0.99 7.81
N GLU A 149 -12.12 0.29 6.78
CA GLU A 149 -12.88 -0.76 6.10
C GLU A 149 -12.79 -2.12 6.83
N VAL A 150 -11.92 -2.25 7.84
CA VAL A 150 -11.83 -3.47 8.64
C VAL A 150 -13.03 -3.52 9.60
N PRO A 151 -13.82 -4.60 9.62
CA PRO A 151 -14.87 -4.78 10.62
C PRO A 151 -14.30 -4.63 12.03
N GLN A 152 -14.88 -3.74 12.81
CA GLN A 152 -14.52 -3.55 14.21
C GLN A 152 -15.31 -4.57 15.04
N GLU A 153 -14.62 -5.44 15.75
CA GLU A 153 -15.23 -6.39 16.71
C GLU A 153 -15.64 -5.69 18.01
#